data_AF-A0A8U0QRF5-F1
#
_entry.id   AF-A0A8U0QRF5-F1
#
_cell.length_a   1.000
_cell.length_b   1.000
_cell.length_c   1.000
_cell.angle_alpha   90.00
_cell.angle_beta   90.00
_cell.angle_gamma   90.00
#
_symmetry.space_group_name_H-M   'P 1'
#
loop_
_entity.id
_entity.type
_entity.pdbx_description
1 polymer ?
#
loop_
_entity_poly.entity_id
_entity_poly.type
_entity_poly.pdbx_seq_one_letter_code
_entity_poly.pdbx_strand_id
1 'polypeptide(L)'
;MDRPVEPRHFSACEARLDKHIAGLCSVDFPVAVVLPAGGSGERTGLLTPKQFCTFLNRPLISYTIQTFERVPWIQSIVVVVAKESLDLMMDIIHRFHHRNVLVVHGGSTRHRSIFNGVRALSEGEDGTARVKPKVVIIHDAVRPFVEEDFLLKITMAAKEQGAAGAIRPLVSTVIATTLEGYLDHSLERTMYRASEMPQGFIYDVIYQAYQRCSESDFEFGTECLHLALQYCGTNAKLIEGPPTLWKVTYKRDLAAAESIVKETLSQSACVVTGGSAQATELANALQRSMSALDMEVDVISDLIGDNAKSLSKEWNFIQVSVNSSCFSEVGKMLRALEEADRALLHPVVIIWVHLNVSEDGSSASEPMGGEPAAMMELATGAKLGNILVYGIQLHHSKEATLWGRSVEKVAQMSCALIRDRSPALTGQLLQA
;
A
#
# COMPACT_ATOMS: atom_id res chain seq x y z
N MET A 1 4.88 49.87 17.74
CA MET A 1 6.08 49.34 18.41
C MET A 1 5.75 47.95 18.87
N ASP A 2 6.14 46.99 18.04
CA ASP A 2 5.98 45.56 18.24
C ASP A 2 6.82 45.04 19.40
N ARG A 3 6.26 44.10 20.15
CA ARG A 3 7.03 43.01 20.76
C ARG A 3 6.32 41.69 20.43
N PRO A 4 7.02 40.68 19.92
CA PRO A 4 6.42 39.44 19.46
C PRO A 4 6.04 38.55 20.65
N VAL A 5 4.90 37.87 20.52
CA VAL A 5 4.45 36.81 21.42
C VAL A 5 5.24 35.54 21.10
N GLU A 6 5.98 35.03 22.09
CA GLU A 6 6.72 33.77 21.99
C GLU A 6 5.78 32.57 21.76
N PRO A 7 6.21 31.56 20.97
CA PRO A 7 5.44 30.34 20.76
C PRO A 7 5.44 29.50 22.04
N ARG A 8 4.27 29.32 22.65
CA ARG A 8 4.10 28.40 23.79
C ARG A 8 4.34 26.97 23.34
N HIS A 9 5.32 26.33 23.96
CA HIS A 9 5.53 24.88 23.93
C HIS A 9 4.23 24.12 24.26
N PHE A 10 3.80 23.26 23.34
CA PHE A 10 2.88 22.16 23.64
C PHE A 10 3.65 21.11 24.43
N SER A 11 3.51 21.13 25.76
CA SER A 11 4.08 20.13 26.66
C SER A 11 3.06 19.04 26.97
N ALA A 12 3.42 17.83 26.58
CA ALA A 12 3.15 16.54 27.25
C ALA A 12 1.81 16.40 28.00
N CYS A 13 0.72 16.17 27.28
CA CYS A 13 -0.51 15.57 27.84
C CYS A 13 -1.07 14.39 27.03
N GLU A 14 -0.38 13.92 25.99
CA GLU A 14 -0.80 12.74 25.20
C GLU A 14 -0.37 11.40 25.84
N ALA A 15 0.67 11.39 26.69
CA ALA A 15 1.24 10.15 27.23
C ALA A 15 0.40 9.42 28.31
N ARG A 16 -0.81 9.90 28.64
CA ARG A 16 -1.68 9.26 29.66
C ARG A 16 -2.88 8.51 29.08
N LEU A 17 -3.17 8.61 27.78
CA LEU A 17 -4.26 7.86 27.16
C LEU A 17 -3.80 6.51 26.56
N ASP A 18 -2.52 6.37 26.24
CA ASP A 18 -1.97 5.19 25.55
C ASP A 18 -1.81 3.95 26.44
N LYS A 19 -1.87 4.10 27.77
CA LYS A 19 -1.69 2.97 28.70
C LYS A 19 -2.96 2.15 28.99
N HIS A 20 -4.12 2.52 28.43
CA HIS A 20 -5.37 1.75 28.58
C HIS A 20 -5.71 0.84 27.39
N ILE A 21 -4.95 0.87 26.30
CA ILE A 21 -5.16 0.00 25.13
C ILE A 21 -4.36 -1.32 25.23
N ALA A 22 -3.47 -1.44 26.24
CA ALA A 22 -2.63 -2.63 26.47
C ALA A 22 -3.37 -3.87 27.01
N GLY A 23 -4.70 -3.85 27.04
CA GLY A 23 -5.56 -5.02 27.19
C GLY A 23 -6.38 -5.20 25.92
N LEU A 24 -5.75 -5.68 24.84
CA LEU A 24 -6.41 -5.94 23.57
C LEU A 24 -7.67 -6.79 23.80
N CYS A 25 -8.84 -6.19 23.58
CA CYS A 25 -10.07 -6.95 23.34
C CYS A 25 -9.85 -7.72 22.03
N SER A 26 -9.48 -9.00 22.13
CA SER A 26 -9.39 -9.87 20.96
C SER A 26 -10.76 -9.99 20.32
N VAL A 27 -10.82 -9.90 18.98
CA VAL A 27 -12.03 -10.20 18.22
C VAL A 27 -12.28 -11.71 18.29
N ASP A 28 -13.20 -12.11 19.16
CA ASP A 28 -13.57 -13.50 19.45
C ASP A 28 -14.82 -13.97 18.69
N PHE A 29 -15.24 -13.22 17.68
CA PHE A 29 -16.45 -13.46 16.90
C PHE A 29 -16.17 -13.39 15.40
N PRO A 30 -16.97 -14.06 14.56
CA PRO A 30 -16.84 -13.99 13.11
C PRO A 30 -16.99 -12.58 12.54
N VAL A 31 -16.03 -12.14 11.72
CA VAL A 31 -16.06 -10.86 11.00
C VAL A 31 -15.80 -11.07 9.52
N ALA A 32 -16.57 -10.37 8.68
CA ALA A 32 -16.41 -10.38 7.24
C ALA A 32 -16.38 -8.96 6.65
N VAL A 33 -15.86 -8.83 5.44
CA VAL A 33 -15.77 -7.55 4.71
C VAL A 33 -16.59 -7.62 3.42
N VAL A 34 -17.28 -6.55 3.05
CA VAL A 34 -17.94 -6.37 1.75
C VAL A 34 -17.33 -5.15 1.05
N LEU A 35 -16.80 -5.39 -0.15
CA LEU A 35 -16.16 -4.40 -1.01
C LEU A 35 -17.00 -4.15 -2.27
N PRO A 36 -17.90 -3.14 -2.29
CA PRO A 36 -18.52 -2.70 -3.54
C PRO A 36 -17.47 -2.16 -4.52
N ALA A 37 -17.33 -2.85 -5.64
CA ALA A 37 -16.37 -2.60 -6.72
C ALA A 37 -17.04 -2.62 -8.12
N GLY A 38 -18.36 -2.42 -8.19
CA GLY A 38 -19.13 -2.43 -9.45
C GLY A 38 -19.22 -1.09 -10.19
N GLY A 39 -18.69 0.00 -9.62
CA GLY A 39 -18.79 1.32 -10.23
C GLY A 39 -17.92 1.50 -11.48
N SER A 40 -18.41 2.28 -12.44
CA SER A 40 -17.72 2.62 -13.70
C SER A 40 -16.50 3.54 -13.50
N GLY A 41 -16.49 4.37 -12.46
CA GLY A 41 -15.36 5.25 -12.15
C GLY A 41 -15.22 6.48 -13.07
N GLU A 42 -16.31 6.91 -13.73
CA GLU A 42 -16.38 7.97 -14.75
C GLU A 42 -15.55 9.23 -14.44
N ARG A 43 -15.50 9.68 -13.18
CA ARG A 43 -14.75 10.88 -12.75
C ARG A 43 -13.23 10.79 -12.93
N THR A 44 -12.67 9.61 -13.17
CA THR A 44 -11.25 9.46 -13.49
C THR A 44 -10.92 9.84 -14.93
N GLY A 45 -11.91 9.83 -15.83
CA GLY A 45 -11.72 10.02 -17.27
C GLY A 45 -10.95 8.89 -17.95
N LEU A 46 -10.74 7.76 -17.27
CA LEU A 46 -10.07 6.58 -17.82
C LEU A 46 -11.10 5.59 -18.37
N LEU A 47 -10.70 4.80 -19.38
CA LEU A 47 -11.53 3.72 -19.94
C LEU A 47 -11.67 2.55 -18.97
N THR A 48 -10.64 2.29 -18.17
CA THR A 48 -10.61 1.23 -17.16
C THR A 48 -11.30 1.70 -15.88
N PRO A 49 -12.25 0.93 -15.32
CA PRO A 49 -12.80 1.26 -14.01
C PRO A 49 -11.70 1.43 -12.96
N LYS A 50 -11.79 2.49 -12.19
CA LYS A 50 -10.70 2.98 -11.32
C LYS A 50 -10.13 1.95 -10.34
N GLN A 51 -10.96 1.04 -9.84
CA GLN A 51 -10.55 -0.05 -8.95
C GLN A 51 -9.57 -1.03 -9.62
N PHE A 52 -9.58 -1.10 -10.96
CA PHE A 52 -8.67 -1.91 -11.77
C PHE A 52 -7.51 -1.10 -12.37
N CYS A 53 -7.46 0.22 -12.14
CA CYS A 53 -6.29 1.01 -12.52
C CYS A 53 -5.06 0.53 -11.74
N THR A 54 -3.94 0.43 -12.45
CA THR A 54 -2.71 -0.15 -11.91
C THR A 54 -1.67 0.93 -11.62
N PHE A 55 -0.94 0.74 -10.53
CA PHE A 55 0.34 1.41 -10.28
C PHE A 55 1.31 0.37 -9.70
N LEU A 56 2.59 0.51 -10.03
CA LEU A 56 3.61 -0.51 -9.71
C LEU A 56 3.20 -1.93 -10.16
N ASN A 57 2.62 -2.05 -11.37
CA ASN A 57 2.13 -3.30 -11.98
C ASN A 57 1.05 -4.05 -11.19
N ARG A 58 0.37 -3.38 -10.25
CA ARG A 58 -0.66 -3.98 -9.40
C ARG A 58 -1.94 -3.12 -9.40
N PRO A 59 -3.14 -3.73 -9.54
CA PRO A 59 -4.39 -2.97 -9.55
C PRO A 59 -4.74 -2.44 -8.16
N LEU A 60 -5.34 -1.25 -8.10
CA LEU A 60 -5.72 -0.57 -6.86
C LEU A 60 -6.52 -1.47 -5.90
N ILE A 61 -7.48 -2.25 -6.41
CA ILE A 61 -8.29 -3.16 -5.58
C ILE A 61 -7.48 -4.25 -4.89
N SER A 62 -6.38 -4.71 -5.51
CA SER A 62 -5.50 -5.72 -4.92
C SER A 62 -4.81 -5.19 -3.66
N TYR A 63 -4.47 -3.89 -3.62
CA TYR A 63 -3.96 -3.26 -2.39
C TYR A 63 -5.03 -3.27 -1.30
N THR A 64 -6.26 -2.89 -1.62
CA THR A 64 -7.38 -2.88 -0.66
C THR A 64 -7.68 -4.28 -0.13
N ILE A 65 -7.71 -5.31 -0.98
CA ILE A 65 -7.92 -6.70 -0.54
C ILE A 65 -6.80 -7.13 0.43
N GLN A 66 -5.54 -6.87 0.08
CA GLN A 66 -4.40 -7.23 0.93
C GLN A 66 -4.46 -6.58 2.31
N THR A 67 -4.98 -5.35 2.41
CA THR A 67 -5.17 -4.66 3.69
C THR A 67 -6.05 -5.46 4.64
N PHE A 68 -7.11 -6.09 4.14
CA PHE A 68 -7.99 -6.93 4.96
C PHE A 68 -7.44 -8.34 5.16
N GLU A 69 -6.73 -8.92 4.18
CA GLU A 69 -6.11 -10.24 4.32
C GLU A 69 -5.01 -10.28 5.40
N ARG A 70 -4.34 -9.15 5.64
CA ARG A 70 -3.33 -9.02 6.71
C ARG A 70 -3.91 -9.07 8.11
N VAL A 71 -5.22 -8.89 8.26
CA VAL A 71 -5.91 -8.82 9.55
C VAL A 71 -6.43 -10.22 9.94
N PRO A 72 -5.82 -10.92 10.90
CA PRO A 72 -6.06 -12.35 11.11
C PRO A 72 -7.48 -12.71 11.55
N TRP A 73 -8.20 -11.77 12.19
CA TRP A 73 -9.57 -11.97 12.67
C TRP A 73 -10.65 -11.70 11.62
N ILE A 74 -10.27 -11.25 10.41
CA ILE A 74 -11.18 -11.14 9.27
C ILE A 74 -11.20 -12.46 8.51
N GLN A 75 -12.35 -13.13 8.50
CA GLN A 75 -12.46 -14.51 8.03
C GLN A 75 -12.77 -14.62 6.53
N SER A 76 -13.46 -13.62 5.98
CA SER A 76 -13.87 -13.63 4.57
C SER A 76 -14.04 -12.23 4.01
N ILE A 77 -13.69 -12.07 2.74
CA ILE A 77 -13.82 -10.82 1.99
C ILE A 77 -14.74 -11.08 0.79
N VAL A 78 -15.82 -10.33 0.66
CA VAL A 78 -16.72 -10.38 -0.49
C VAL A 78 -16.44 -9.18 -1.38
N VAL A 79 -16.00 -9.43 -2.61
CA VAL A 79 -15.77 -8.39 -3.62
C VAL A 79 -16.93 -8.40 -4.59
N VAL A 80 -17.62 -7.27 -4.69
CA VAL A 80 -18.82 -7.14 -5.52
C VAL A 80 -18.49 -6.39 -6.80
N VAL A 81 -18.49 -7.05 -7.95
CA VAL A 81 -18.08 -6.47 -9.24
C VAL A 81 -19.22 -6.39 -10.24
N ALA A 82 -19.08 -5.50 -11.23
CA ALA A 82 -19.97 -5.49 -12.38
C ALA A 82 -19.87 -6.82 -13.13
N LYS A 83 -20.95 -7.23 -13.82
CA LYS A 83 -21.02 -8.55 -14.47
C LYS A 83 -19.89 -8.74 -15.50
N GLU A 84 -19.54 -7.68 -16.19
CA GLU A 84 -18.52 -7.62 -17.24
C GLU A 84 -17.09 -7.66 -16.67
N SER A 85 -16.93 -7.46 -15.36
CA SER A 85 -15.63 -7.42 -14.67
C SER A 85 -15.35 -8.68 -13.85
N LEU A 86 -16.21 -9.70 -13.91
CA LEU A 86 -16.04 -10.91 -13.10
C LEU A 86 -14.76 -11.65 -13.47
N ASP A 87 -14.55 -11.95 -14.75
CA ASP A 87 -13.36 -12.69 -15.22
C ASP A 87 -12.08 -11.93 -14.86
N LEU A 88 -12.05 -10.62 -15.09
CA LEU A 88 -10.93 -9.76 -14.71
C LEU A 88 -10.65 -9.82 -13.20
N MET A 89 -11.69 -9.81 -12.36
CA MET A 89 -11.50 -9.89 -10.91
C MET A 89 -10.98 -11.27 -10.47
N MET A 90 -11.46 -12.35 -11.09
CA MET A 90 -10.93 -13.70 -10.84
C MET A 90 -9.47 -13.82 -11.25
N ASP A 91 -9.09 -13.28 -12.41
CA ASP A 91 -7.70 -13.22 -12.86
C ASP A 91 -6.82 -12.45 -11.86
N ILE A 92 -7.31 -11.33 -11.30
CA ILE A 92 -6.60 -10.58 -10.27
C ILE A 92 -6.43 -11.41 -9.00
N ILE A 93 -7.47 -12.11 -8.55
CA ILE A 93 -7.39 -12.97 -7.34
C ILE A 93 -6.35 -14.07 -7.54
N HIS A 94 -6.39 -14.75 -8.68
CA HIS A 94 -5.44 -15.81 -9.00
C HIS A 94 -4.02 -15.27 -9.15
N ARG A 95 -3.85 -14.19 -9.92
CA ARG A 95 -2.53 -13.59 -10.19
C ARG A 95 -1.84 -13.10 -8.93
N PHE A 96 -2.56 -12.54 -7.97
CA PHE A 96 -1.96 -11.98 -6.74
C PHE A 96 -2.13 -12.89 -5.51
N HIS A 97 -2.52 -14.16 -5.73
CA HIS A 97 -2.69 -15.17 -4.70
C HIS A 97 -3.59 -14.73 -3.53
N HIS A 98 -4.63 -13.94 -3.82
CA HIS A 98 -5.59 -13.51 -2.81
C HIS A 98 -6.41 -14.71 -2.30
N ARG A 99 -6.60 -14.79 -0.98
CA ARG A 99 -7.24 -15.89 -0.25
C ARG A 99 -8.47 -15.39 0.49
N ASN A 100 -9.40 -16.31 0.75
CA ASN A 100 -10.65 -16.00 1.46
C ASN A 100 -11.49 -14.91 0.79
N VAL A 101 -11.33 -14.75 -0.54
CA VAL A 101 -12.09 -13.80 -1.35
C VAL A 101 -13.20 -14.53 -2.09
N LEU A 102 -14.42 -14.05 -1.92
CA LEU A 102 -15.58 -14.42 -2.72
C LEU A 102 -15.91 -13.27 -3.68
N VAL A 103 -15.99 -13.55 -4.97
CA VAL A 103 -16.45 -12.57 -5.96
C VAL A 103 -17.92 -12.79 -6.24
N VAL A 104 -18.72 -11.72 -6.22
CA VAL A 104 -20.15 -11.79 -6.54
C VAL A 104 -20.55 -10.66 -7.48
N HIS A 105 -21.67 -10.86 -8.17
CA HIS A 105 -22.24 -9.84 -9.04
C HIS A 105 -22.85 -8.67 -8.26
N GLY A 106 -22.52 -7.45 -8.68
CA GLY A 106 -23.13 -6.22 -8.23
C GLY A 106 -24.51 -5.96 -8.82
N GLY A 107 -25.12 -4.89 -8.34
CA GLY A 107 -26.34 -4.33 -8.91
C GLY A 107 -26.06 -3.02 -9.66
N SER A 108 -27.11 -2.38 -10.17
CA SER A 108 -27.02 -1.10 -10.87
C SER A 108 -26.51 0.05 -10.00
N THR A 109 -26.71 -0.03 -8.68
CA THR A 109 -26.32 1.02 -7.73
C THR A 109 -25.39 0.49 -6.63
N ARG A 110 -24.81 1.43 -5.86
CA ARG A 110 -23.95 1.11 -4.73
C ARG A 110 -24.70 0.26 -3.69
N HIS A 111 -25.91 0.66 -3.29
CA HIS A 111 -26.68 -0.07 -2.27
C HIS A 111 -27.10 -1.46 -2.73
N ARG A 112 -27.53 -1.64 -3.99
CA ARG A 112 -27.83 -2.97 -4.54
C ARG A 112 -26.60 -3.88 -4.55
N SER A 113 -25.44 -3.33 -4.92
CA SER A 113 -24.17 -4.06 -4.87
C SER A 113 -23.80 -4.48 -3.44
N ILE A 114 -23.90 -3.57 -2.48
CA ILE A 114 -23.63 -3.89 -1.08
C ILE A 114 -24.61 -4.95 -0.58
N PHE A 115 -25.90 -4.85 -0.90
CA PHE A 115 -26.89 -5.85 -0.50
C PHE A 115 -26.58 -7.25 -1.04
N ASN A 116 -26.19 -7.36 -2.32
CA ASN A 116 -25.74 -8.63 -2.90
C ASN A 116 -24.54 -9.20 -2.13
N GLY A 117 -23.56 -8.35 -1.80
CA GLY A 117 -22.39 -8.75 -1.03
C GLY A 117 -22.72 -9.20 0.39
N VAL A 118 -23.60 -8.47 1.10
CA VAL A 118 -24.05 -8.84 2.44
C VAL A 118 -24.83 -10.17 2.39
N ARG A 119 -25.75 -10.34 1.44
CA ARG A 119 -26.51 -11.59 1.28
C ARG A 119 -25.60 -12.80 1.08
N ALA A 120 -24.56 -12.66 0.26
CA ALA A 120 -23.60 -13.72 -0.05
C ALA A 120 -22.79 -14.22 1.17
N LEU A 121 -22.77 -13.46 2.27
CA LEU A 121 -22.15 -13.89 3.52
C LEU A 121 -22.95 -14.96 4.26
N SER A 122 -24.25 -15.07 4.01
CA SER A 122 -25.13 -16.05 4.69
C SER A 122 -25.73 -17.10 3.76
N GLU A 123 -25.74 -16.82 2.45
CA GLU A 123 -26.36 -17.65 1.42
C GLU A 123 -25.33 -17.90 0.31
N GLY A 124 -25.05 -19.18 0.02
CA GLY A 124 -24.31 -19.60 -1.17
C GLY A 124 -25.13 -19.41 -2.45
N GLU A 125 -24.48 -19.41 -3.61
CA GLU A 125 -25.17 -19.30 -4.91
C GLU A 125 -26.13 -20.47 -5.18
N ASP A 126 -25.84 -21.63 -4.59
CA ASP A 126 -26.66 -22.84 -4.61
C ASP A 126 -27.73 -22.87 -3.51
N GLY A 127 -27.87 -21.78 -2.74
CA GLY A 127 -28.78 -21.68 -1.60
C GLY A 127 -28.27 -22.36 -0.33
N THR A 128 -27.01 -22.81 -0.28
CA THR A 128 -26.44 -23.39 0.94
C THR A 128 -26.24 -22.33 2.03
N ALA A 129 -26.62 -22.67 3.27
CA ALA A 129 -26.44 -21.77 4.40
C ALA A 129 -24.95 -21.68 4.79
N ARG A 130 -24.46 -20.44 4.98
CA ARG A 130 -23.11 -20.16 5.50
C ARG A 130 -23.17 -19.69 6.94
N VAL A 131 -22.06 -19.84 7.66
CA VAL A 131 -21.93 -19.28 9.01
C VAL A 131 -21.95 -17.76 8.89
N LYS A 132 -23.02 -17.15 9.38
CA LYS A 132 -23.18 -15.69 9.36
C LYS A 132 -22.08 -15.04 10.19
N PRO A 133 -21.44 -13.97 9.69
CA PRO A 133 -20.56 -13.18 10.52
C PRO A 133 -21.38 -12.48 11.61
N LYS A 134 -20.77 -12.22 12.77
CA LYS A 134 -21.40 -11.37 13.79
C LYS A 134 -21.35 -9.91 13.35
N VAL A 135 -20.22 -9.48 12.78
CA VAL A 135 -20.01 -8.12 12.27
C VAL A 135 -19.61 -8.16 10.79
N VAL A 136 -20.19 -7.27 10.00
CA VAL A 136 -19.78 -6.99 8.62
C VAL A 136 -19.18 -5.61 8.54
N ILE A 137 -18.01 -5.52 7.92
CA ILE A 137 -17.37 -4.26 7.53
C ILE A 137 -17.74 -3.98 6.07
N ILE A 138 -18.31 -2.82 5.80
CA ILE A 138 -18.49 -2.31 4.44
C ILE A 138 -17.37 -1.31 4.18
N HIS A 139 -16.63 -1.51 3.08
CA HIS A 139 -15.51 -0.63 2.72
C HIS A 139 -15.42 -0.43 1.21
N ASP A 140 -15.08 0.78 0.77
CA ASP A 140 -14.93 1.03 -0.67
C ASP A 140 -13.64 0.37 -1.18
N ALA A 141 -13.71 -0.35 -2.32
CA ALA A 141 -12.57 -1.04 -2.94
C ALA A 141 -11.38 -0.14 -3.35
N VAL A 142 -11.55 1.19 -3.28
CA VAL A 142 -10.61 2.22 -3.73
C VAL A 142 -10.03 3.04 -2.56
N ARG A 143 -9.99 2.45 -1.36
CA ARG A 143 -9.44 3.02 -0.12
C ARG A 143 -8.43 2.03 0.49
N PRO A 144 -7.23 1.91 -0.08
CA PRO A 144 -6.29 0.85 0.31
C PRO A 144 -5.61 1.09 1.67
N PHE A 145 -5.62 2.31 2.21
CA PHE A 145 -4.81 2.70 3.37
C PHE A 145 -5.63 2.75 4.67
N VAL A 146 -5.94 1.58 5.23
CA VAL A 146 -6.58 1.45 6.54
C VAL A 146 -5.82 0.47 7.42
N GLU A 147 -5.52 0.86 8.66
CA GLU A 147 -4.74 0.06 9.60
C GLU A 147 -5.62 -0.84 10.48
N GLU A 148 -5.05 -1.96 10.93
CA GLU A 148 -5.73 -2.95 11.77
C GLU A 148 -6.31 -2.32 13.05
N ASP A 149 -5.56 -1.45 13.73
CA ASP A 149 -6.01 -0.78 14.96
C ASP A 149 -7.30 0.03 14.74
N PHE A 150 -7.45 0.64 13.57
CA PHE A 150 -8.65 1.41 13.25
C PHE A 150 -9.82 0.49 12.88
N LEU A 151 -9.55 -0.61 12.15
CA LEU A 151 -10.53 -1.65 11.88
C LEU A 151 -11.06 -2.28 13.16
N LEU A 152 -10.19 -2.52 14.15
CA LEU A 152 -10.56 -3.04 15.46
C LEU A 152 -11.52 -2.09 16.18
N LYS A 153 -11.23 -0.77 16.21
CA LYS A 153 -12.10 0.25 16.81
C LYS A 153 -13.51 0.24 16.19
N ILE A 154 -13.59 0.22 14.85
CA ILE A 154 -14.86 0.18 14.12
C ILE A 154 -15.62 -1.12 14.41
N THR A 155 -14.92 -2.25 14.40
CA THR A 155 -15.51 -3.58 14.62
C THR A 155 -16.09 -3.71 16.03
N MET A 156 -15.33 -3.29 17.05
CA MET A 156 -15.78 -3.36 18.44
C MET A 156 -16.96 -2.40 18.71
N ALA A 157 -16.90 -1.18 18.18
CA ALA A 157 -18.01 -0.24 18.30
C ALA A 157 -19.28 -0.74 17.59
N ALA A 158 -19.15 -1.37 16.42
CA ALA A 158 -20.28 -1.98 15.72
C ALA A 158 -20.87 -3.15 16.51
N LYS A 159 -20.04 -4.01 17.11
CA LYS A 159 -20.48 -5.11 17.99
C LYS A 159 -21.32 -4.60 19.15
N GLU A 160 -20.92 -3.49 19.77
CA GLU A 160 -21.58 -2.92 20.94
C GLU A 160 -22.83 -2.11 20.60
N GLN A 161 -22.77 -1.29 19.54
CA GLN A 161 -23.78 -0.28 19.21
C GLN A 161 -24.70 -0.69 18.05
N GLY A 162 -24.45 -1.84 17.43
CA GLY A 162 -25.18 -2.33 16.25
C GLY A 162 -24.64 -1.77 14.93
N ALA A 163 -24.14 -0.53 14.92
CA ALA A 163 -23.47 0.09 13.77
C ALA A 163 -22.39 1.09 14.21
N ALA A 164 -21.34 1.23 13.41
CA ALA A 164 -20.30 2.22 13.59
C ALA A 164 -19.72 2.68 12.25
N GLY A 165 -19.23 3.91 12.18
CA GLY A 165 -18.68 4.48 10.95
C GLY A 165 -17.55 5.46 11.19
N ALA A 166 -16.58 5.45 10.27
CA ALA A 166 -15.50 6.42 10.25
C ALA A 166 -16.02 7.80 9.82
N ILE A 167 -15.53 8.84 10.48
CA ILE A 167 -15.80 10.23 10.11
C ILE A 167 -14.51 11.04 10.02
N ARG A 168 -14.56 12.13 9.24
CA ARG A 168 -13.50 13.14 9.15
C ARG A 168 -14.10 14.55 9.25
N PRO A 169 -13.33 15.52 9.77
CA PRO A 169 -13.72 16.92 9.70
C PRO A 169 -13.81 17.38 8.24
N LEU A 170 -14.79 18.24 7.96
CA LEU A 170 -14.91 18.89 6.65
C LEU A 170 -13.79 19.92 6.48
N VAL A 171 -13.08 19.84 5.35
CA VAL A 171 -12.06 20.83 4.98
C VAL A 171 -12.71 22.06 4.36
N SER A 172 -13.58 21.85 3.38
CA SER A 172 -14.31 22.92 2.68
C SER A 172 -15.64 23.25 3.38
N THR A 173 -16.09 24.50 3.20
CA THR A 173 -17.47 24.89 3.52
C THR A 173 -18.45 24.13 2.64
N VAL A 174 -19.54 23.63 3.22
CA VAL A 174 -20.63 22.97 2.47
C VAL A 174 -21.76 23.96 2.28
N ILE A 175 -22.22 24.10 1.04
CA ILE A 175 -23.30 25.01 0.67
C ILE A 175 -24.44 24.22 0.02
N ALA A 176 -25.68 24.67 0.25
CA ALA A 176 -26.84 24.27 -0.53
C ALA A 176 -26.97 25.20 -1.75
N THR A 177 -27.50 24.65 -2.84
CA THR A 177 -27.74 25.39 -4.09
C THR A 177 -29.21 25.38 -4.45
N THR A 178 -29.70 26.46 -5.05
CA THR A 178 -31.03 26.48 -5.67
C THR A 178 -31.05 25.65 -6.96
N LEU A 179 -32.24 25.36 -7.50
CA LEU A 179 -32.39 24.62 -8.76
C LEU A 179 -31.79 25.40 -9.96
N GLU A 180 -31.72 26.72 -9.88
CA GLU A 180 -31.16 27.61 -10.89
C GLU A 180 -29.62 27.76 -10.77
N GLY A 181 -28.99 27.07 -9.80
CA GLY A 181 -27.54 27.05 -9.63
C GLY A 181 -26.97 28.21 -8.81
N TYR A 182 -27.79 28.92 -8.04
CA TYR A 182 -27.33 29.96 -7.12
C TYR A 182 -27.04 29.40 -5.72
N LEU A 183 -26.24 30.13 -4.95
CA LEU A 183 -26.06 29.87 -3.52
C LEU A 183 -27.40 30.08 -2.80
N ASP A 184 -27.85 29.08 -2.05
CA ASP A 184 -28.99 29.19 -1.14
C ASP A 184 -28.49 29.57 0.27
N HIS A 185 -27.80 28.65 0.94
CA HIS A 185 -27.21 28.89 2.25
C HIS A 185 -25.95 28.04 2.50
N SER A 186 -25.19 28.37 3.54
CA SER A 186 -24.05 27.60 4.02
C SER A 186 -24.43 26.79 5.25
N LEU A 187 -23.96 25.55 5.33
CA LEU A 187 -24.09 24.72 6.53
C LEU A 187 -23.07 25.14 7.60
N GLU A 188 -23.44 25.00 8.88
CA GLU A 188 -22.53 25.24 10.01
C GLU A 188 -21.50 24.10 10.13
N ARG A 189 -20.33 24.28 9.51
CA ARG A 189 -19.31 23.22 9.32
C ARG A 189 -18.97 22.41 10.59
N THR A 190 -19.00 23.02 11.76
CA THR A 190 -18.76 22.40 13.08
C THR A 190 -19.75 21.29 13.43
N MET A 191 -20.98 21.38 12.92
CA MET A 191 -22.07 20.41 13.15
C MET A 191 -22.05 19.22 12.18
N TYR A 192 -21.24 19.29 11.12
CA TYR A 192 -21.20 18.28 10.07
C TYR A 192 -19.83 17.59 9.98
N ARG A 193 -19.84 16.38 9.44
CA ARG A 193 -18.65 15.56 9.22
C ARG A 193 -18.75 14.90 7.85
N ALA A 194 -17.61 14.63 7.24
CA ALA A 194 -17.54 13.73 6.09
C ALA A 194 -17.64 12.29 6.61
N SER A 195 -18.63 11.53 6.12
CA SER A 195 -18.71 10.10 6.37
C SER A 195 -17.70 9.39 5.49
N GLU A 196 -16.89 8.51 6.09
CA GLU A 196 -15.85 7.76 5.42
C GLU A 196 -16.03 6.26 5.66
N MET A 197 -15.21 5.47 4.97
CA MET A 197 -15.10 4.02 5.21
C MET A 197 -13.82 3.74 5.99
N PRO A 198 -13.74 2.65 6.77
CA PRO A 198 -14.71 1.56 6.91
C PRO A 198 -15.94 1.90 7.75
N GLN A 199 -17.01 1.15 7.52
CA GLN A 199 -18.22 1.15 8.36
C GLN A 199 -18.49 -0.27 8.83
N GLY A 200 -18.80 -0.46 10.11
CA GLY A 200 -19.08 -1.76 10.72
C GLY A 200 -20.54 -1.88 11.13
N PHE A 201 -21.11 -3.07 11.00
CA PHE A 201 -22.50 -3.35 11.36
C PHE A 201 -22.63 -4.74 11.97
N ILE A 202 -23.52 -4.93 12.93
CA ILE A 202 -24.04 -6.27 13.21
C ILE A 202 -24.72 -6.79 11.94
N TYR A 203 -24.39 -8.01 11.52
CA TYR A 203 -24.88 -8.59 10.26
C TYR A 203 -26.39 -8.47 10.11
N ASP A 204 -27.15 -8.92 11.11
CA ASP A 204 -28.61 -8.94 11.04
C ASP A 204 -29.22 -7.53 10.95
N VAL A 205 -28.57 -6.52 11.54
CA VAL A 205 -29.04 -5.12 11.45
C VAL A 205 -28.95 -4.63 10.02
N ILE A 206 -27.78 -4.73 9.39
CA ILE A 206 -27.60 -4.19 8.04
C ILE A 206 -28.35 -5.02 6.99
N TYR A 207 -28.43 -6.33 7.16
CA TYR A 207 -29.21 -7.20 6.28
C TYR A 207 -30.71 -6.86 6.35
N GLN A 208 -31.28 -6.71 7.56
CA GLN A 208 -32.69 -6.29 7.71
C GLN A 208 -32.94 -4.88 7.18
N ALA A 209 -32.00 -3.95 7.36
CA ALA A 209 -32.11 -2.61 6.82
C ALA A 209 -32.22 -2.65 5.28
N TYR A 210 -31.40 -3.46 4.61
CA TYR A 210 -31.51 -3.65 3.16
C TYR A 210 -32.79 -4.39 2.73
N GLN A 211 -33.26 -5.38 3.49
CA GLN A 211 -34.52 -6.06 3.17
C GLN A 211 -35.75 -5.13 3.23
N ARG A 212 -35.70 -4.09 4.07
CA ARG A 212 -36.77 -3.10 4.24
C ARG A 212 -36.55 -1.84 3.41
N CYS A 213 -35.38 -1.69 2.80
CA CYS A 213 -34.98 -0.50 2.07
C CYS A 213 -35.95 -0.24 0.90
N SER A 214 -36.41 1.00 0.79
CA SER A 214 -37.25 1.42 -0.32
C SER A 214 -36.48 1.40 -1.65
N GLU A 215 -37.19 1.28 -2.77
CA GLU A 215 -36.58 1.37 -4.10
C GLU A 215 -35.89 2.73 -4.33
N SER A 216 -36.46 3.82 -3.79
CA SER A 216 -35.85 5.15 -3.86
C SER A 216 -34.50 5.20 -3.14
N ASP A 217 -34.40 4.61 -1.96
CA ASP A 217 -33.14 4.59 -1.21
C ASP A 217 -32.12 3.63 -1.81
N PHE A 218 -32.58 2.53 -2.45
CA PHE A 218 -31.70 1.69 -3.27
C PHE A 218 -31.11 2.46 -4.44
N GLU A 219 -31.87 3.36 -5.06
CA GLU A 219 -31.47 4.07 -6.26
C GLU A 219 -30.57 5.29 -5.96
N PHE A 220 -30.97 6.10 -4.96
CA PHE A 220 -30.34 7.41 -4.70
C PHE A 220 -29.58 7.48 -3.38
N GLY A 221 -29.75 6.50 -2.49
CA GLY A 221 -29.04 6.46 -1.21
C GLY A 221 -27.52 6.34 -1.41
N THR A 222 -26.78 6.94 -0.48
CA THR A 222 -25.30 6.90 -0.51
C THR A 222 -24.68 6.35 0.78
N GLU A 223 -25.46 6.24 1.86
CA GLU A 223 -24.97 6.07 3.23
C GLU A 223 -25.63 4.85 3.92
N CYS A 224 -24.84 3.84 4.26
CA CYS A 224 -25.33 2.61 4.90
C CYS A 224 -25.75 2.84 6.36
N LEU A 225 -25.06 3.74 7.07
CA LEU A 225 -25.41 4.11 8.46
C LEU A 225 -26.81 4.71 8.51
N HIS A 226 -27.20 5.46 7.47
CA HIS A 226 -28.53 6.04 7.35
C HIS A 226 -29.60 4.96 7.18
N LEU A 227 -29.34 3.93 6.36
CA LEU A 227 -30.27 2.80 6.21
C LEU A 227 -30.46 2.04 7.54
N ALA A 228 -29.37 1.80 8.29
CA ALA A 228 -29.45 1.15 9.61
C ALA A 228 -30.30 1.97 10.60
N LEU A 229 -30.16 3.31 10.58
CA LEU A 229 -30.98 4.19 11.41
C LEU A 229 -32.45 4.18 10.97
N GLN A 230 -32.72 4.40 9.68
CA GLN A 230 -34.07 4.58 9.15
C GLN A 230 -34.92 3.30 9.22
N TYR A 231 -34.33 2.14 8.91
CA TYR A 231 -35.08 0.89 8.75
C TYR A 231 -34.98 -0.06 9.94
N CYS A 232 -34.02 0.17 10.83
CA CYS A 232 -33.77 -0.66 12.01
C CYS A 232 -33.64 0.14 13.31
N GLY A 233 -33.78 1.47 13.29
CA GLY A 233 -33.66 2.32 14.49
C GLY A 233 -32.27 2.28 15.14
N THR A 234 -31.25 1.79 14.41
CA THR A 234 -29.91 1.60 14.96
C THR A 234 -29.09 2.86 14.75
N ASN A 235 -28.80 3.56 15.86
CA ASN A 235 -27.97 4.75 15.80
C ASN A 235 -26.48 4.38 15.79
N ALA A 236 -25.77 4.81 14.76
CA ALA A 236 -24.38 4.42 14.57
C ALA A 236 -23.41 5.22 15.46
N LYS A 237 -22.40 4.55 16.01
CA LYS A 237 -21.27 5.22 16.64
C LYS A 237 -20.34 5.82 15.59
N LEU A 238 -20.15 7.14 15.64
CA LEU A 238 -19.20 7.83 14.77
C LEU A 238 -17.80 7.86 15.42
N ILE A 239 -16.77 7.50 14.66
CA ILE A 239 -15.37 7.41 15.12
C ILE A 239 -14.50 8.29 14.23
N GLU A 240 -13.72 9.20 14.83
CA GLU A 240 -12.77 10.03 14.10
C GLU A 240 -11.66 9.18 13.48
N GLY A 241 -11.57 9.21 12.15
CA GLY A 241 -10.62 8.44 11.37
C GLY A 241 -9.31 9.19 11.05
N PRO A 242 -8.23 8.46 10.70
CA PRO A 242 -6.99 9.08 10.21
C PRO A 242 -7.19 9.73 8.84
N PRO A 243 -6.30 10.66 8.43
CA PRO A 243 -6.37 11.27 7.11
C PRO A 243 -6.26 10.25 5.98
N THR A 244 -5.57 9.12 6.18
CA THR A 244 -5.33 8.03 5.21
C THR A 244 -6.58 7.41 4.60
N LEU A 245 -7.75 7.61 5.21
CA LEU A 245 -9.00 7.01 4.76
C LEU A 245 -9.54 7.54 3.43
N TRP A 246 -8.95 8.58 2.81
CA TRP A 246 -9.53 9.23 1.61
C TRP A 246 -9.78 8.25 0.46
N LYS A 247 -10.77 8.59 -0.36
CA LYS A 247 -11.17 7.80 -1.53
C LYS A 247 -10.33 8.16 -2.75
N VAL A 248 -9.70 7.18 -3.38
CA VAL A 248 -9.12 7.39 -4.72
C VAL A 248 -10.26 7.62 -5.72
N THR A 249 -10.36 8.86 -6.21
CA THR A 249 -11.49 9.32 -7.03
C THR A 249 -11.06 9.87 -8.37
N TYR A 250 -9.93 10.57 -8.42
CA TYR A 250 -9.36 11.24 -9.58
C TYR A 250 -7.97 10.69 -9.93
N LYS A 251 -7.48 11.00 -11.12
CA LYS A 251 -6.12 10.60 -11.57
C LYS A 251 -5.01 11.08 -10.62
N ARG A 252 -5.12 12.30 -10.07
CA ARG A 252 -4.17 12.82 -9.07
C ARG A 252 -4.12 11.97 -7.79
N ASP A 253 -5.24 11.33 -7.44
CA ASP A 253 -5.32 10.50 -6.23
C ASP A 253 -4.61 9.15 -6.45
N LEU A 254 -4.58 8.64 -7.69
CA LEU A 254 -3.77 7.47 -8.05
C LEU A 254 -2.27 7.75 -7.90
N ALA A 255 -1.82 8.94 -8.35
CA ALA A 255 -0.44 9.35 -8.18
C ALA A 255 -0.07 9.51 -6.69
N ALA A 256 -0.97 10.09 -5.89
CA ALA A 256 -0.77 10.18 -4.44
C ALA A 256 -0.68 8.78 -3.78
N ALA A 257 -1.56 7.84 -4.18
CA ALA A 257 -1.54 6.47 -3.69
C ALA A 257 -0.25 5.73 -4.07
N GLU A 258 0.23 5.89 -5.31
CA GLU A 258 1.51 5.33 -5.74
C GLU A 258 2.67 5.87 -4.89
N SER A 259 2.71 7.18 -4.66
CA SER A 259 3.76 7.81 -3.85
C SER A 259 3.81 7.27 -2.43
N ILE A 260 2.66 7.08 -1.77
CA ILE A 260 2.60 6.54 -0.40
C ILE A 260 3.14 5.11 -0.34
N VAL A 261 2.79 4.29 -1.34
CA VAL A 261 3.31 2.92 -1.42
C VAL A 261 4.81 2.93 -1.67
N LYS A 262 5.32 3.77 -2.57
CA LYS A 262 6.76 3.92 -2.81
C LYS A 262 7.50 4.39 -1.55
N GLU A 263 6.96 5.37 -0.84
CA GLU A 263 7.53 5.88 0.41
C GLU A 263 7.65 4.78 1.47
N THR A 264 6.61 3.98 1.64
CA THR A 264 6.61 2.82 2.55
C THR A 264 7.66 1.78 2.15
N LEU A 265 7.78 1.50 0.85
CA LEU A 265 8.76 0.55 0.32
C LEU A 265 10.19 1.09 0.34
N SER A 266 10.41 2.38 0.63
CA SER A 266 11.73 3.02 0.56
C SER A 266 12.37 3.30 1.92
N GLN A 267 11.77 2.77 3.00
CA GLN A 267 12.23 3.01 4.38
C GLN A 267 13.50 2.23 4.73
N SER A 268 13.71 1.07 4.10
CA SER A 268 14.81 0.17 4.43
C SER A 268 15.49 -0.43 3.19
N ALA A 269 16.77 -0.80 3.31
CA ALA A 269 17.50 -1.52 2.27
C ALA A 269 18.52 -2.50 2.88
N CYS A 270 18.89 -3.52 2.12
CA CYS A 270 19.88 -4.51 2.54
C CYS A 270 21.11 -4.48 1.62
N VAL A 271 22.30 -4.25 2.18
CA VAL A 271 23.57 -4.29 1.45
C VAL A 271 24.21 -5.66 1.61
N VAL A 272 24.57 -6.29 0.49
CA VAL A 272 25.15 -7.63 0.42
C VAL A 272 26.59 -7.52 -0.09
N THR A 273 27.55 -8.03 0.69
CA THR A 273 28.99 -7.76 0.46
C THR A 273 29.78 -8.92 -0.16
N GLY A 274 29.21 -10.12 -0.23
CA GLY A 274 29.88 -11.31 -0.75
C GLY A 274 31.08 -11.78 0.09
N GLY A 275 31.22 -11.29 1.33
CA GLY A 275 32.32 -11.64 2.24
C GLY A 275 33.65 -10.91 1.96
N SER A 276 33.69 -9.95 1.04
CA SER A 276 34.87 -9.12 0.80
C SER A 276 35.06 -8.05 1.89
N ALA A 277 36.31 -7.88 2.36
CA ALA A 277 36.64 -6.85 3.34
C ALA A 277 36.43 -5.43 2.77
N GLN A 278 36.84 -5.21 1.52
CA GLN A 278 36.64 -3.92 0.82
C GLN A 278 35.16 -3.63 0.58
N ALA A 279 34.38 -4.66 0.20
CA ALA A 279 32.93 -4.52 0.05
C ALA A 279 32.26 -4.17 1.39
N THR A 280 32.72 -4.76 2.49
CA THR A 280 32.22 -4.49 3.84
C THR A 280 32.55 -3.07 4.30
N GLU A 281 33.75 -2.58 3.99
CA GLU A 281 34.12 -1.19 4.25
C GLU A 281 33.22 -0.20 3.50
N LEU A 282 33.00 -0.43 2.20
CA LEU A 282 32.08 0.37 1.39
C LEU A 282 30.65 0.28 1.94
N ALA A 283 30.16 -0.91 2.28
CA ALA A 283 28.82 -1.11 2.82
C ALA A 283 28.60 -0.35 4.13
N ASN A 284 29.57 -0.35 5.04
CA ASN A 284 29.51 0.43 6.28
C ASN A 284 29.52 1.94 6.02
N ALA A 285 30.24 2.39 4.99
CA ALA A 285 30.23 3.79 4.59
C ALA A 285 28.88 4.19 3.97
N LEU A 286 28.31 3.34 3.09
CA LEU A 286 26.99 3.51 2.52
C LEU A 286 25.90 3.53 3.59
N GLN A 287 25.94 2.61 4.55
CA GLN A 287 25.00 2.57 5.67
C GLN A 287 24.96 3.93 6.39
N ARG A 288 26.11 4.50 6.76
CA ARG A 288 26.16 5.82 7.42
C ARG A 288 25.57 6.93 6.55
N SER A 289 25.93 6.98 5.27
CA SER A 289 25.45 8.01 4.34
C SER A 289 23.95 7.88 4.04
N MET A 290 23.42 6.66 3.96
CA MET A 290 22.01 6.39 3.68
C MET A 290 21.13 6.60 4.92
N SER A 291 21.63 6.29 6.11
CA SER A 291 20.94 6.63 7.36
C SER A 291 20.82 8.15 7.57
N ALA A 292 21.78 8.94 7.08
CA ALA A 292 21.65 10.40 7.05
C ALA A 292 20.57 10.91 6.07
N LEU A 293 20.04 10.04 5.21
CA LEU A 293 18.95 10.30 4.27
C LEU A 293 17.64 9.63 4.71
N ASP A 294 17.51 9.30 6.00
CA ASP A 294 16.34 8.65 6.61
C ASP A 294 16.01 7.27 6.01
N MET A 295 17.03 6.47 5.69
CA MET A 295 16.85 5.07 5.28
C MET A 295 17.58 4.12 6.23
N GLU A 296 16.86 3.13 6.72
CA GLU A 296 17.42 2.02 7.50
C GLU A 296 18.21 1.10 6.59
N VAL A 297 19.45 0.75 6.95
CA VAL A 297 20.28 -0.09 6.10
C VAL A 297 20.90 -1.22 6.91
N ASP A 298 20.60 -2.45 6.52
CA ASP A 298 21.21 -3.66 7.08
C ASP A 298 22.36 -4.12 6.18
N VAL A 299 23.49 -4.54 6.77
CA VAL A 299 24.65 -5.05 6.03
C VAL A 299 24.82 -6.53 6.34
N ILE A 300 24.82 -7.36 5.28
CA ILE A 300 24.98 -8.82 5.38
C ILE A 300 26.09 -9.32 4.45
N SER A 301 26.74 -10.42 4.84
CA SER A 301 27.81 -11.05 4.06
C SER A 301 27.28 -11.78 2.83
N ASP A 302 26.16 -12.48 2.97
CA ASP A 302 25.50 -13.27 1.93
C ASP A 302 24.01 -13.44 2.24
N LEU A 303 23.25 -13.99 1.28
CA LEU A 303 21.83 -14.29 1.42
C LEU A 303 21.58 -15.74 1.87
N ILE A 304 22.52 -16.37 2.59
CA ILE A 304 22.47 -17.79 2.97
C ILE A 304 22.17 -17.92 4.48
N GLY A 305 21.48 -19.00 4.87
CA GLY A 305 21.27 -19.34 6.28
C GLY A 305 20.38 -18.35 7.02
N ASP A 306 20.82 -17.88 8.20
CA ASP A 306 20.05 -16.93 9.02
C ASP A 306 19.81 -15.58 8.33
N ASN A 307 20.68 -15.19 7.39
CA ASN A 307 20.57 -13.96 6.59
C ASN A 307 19.44 -14.02 5.54
N ALA A 308 18.90 -15.21 5.24
CA ALA A 308 17.77 -15.38 4.33
C ALA A 308 16.48 -14.70 4.87
N LYS A 309 16.41 -14.41 6.17
CA LYS A 309 15.30 -13.62 6.75
C LYS A 309 15.17 -12.25 6.08
N SER A 310 16.26 -11.63 5.67
CA SER A 310 16.24 -10.34 4.96
C SER A 310 15.50 -10.42 3.63
N LEU A 311 15.53 -11.56 2.93
CA LEU A 311 14.74 -11.77 1.70
C LEU A 311 13.24 -11.68 1.95
N SER A 312 12.77 -12.05 3.14
CA SER A 312 11.35 -12.05 3.50
C SER A 312 10.82 -10.68 3.95
N LYS A 313 11.73 -9.79 4.42
CA LYS A 313 11.38 -8.49 4.99
C LYS A 313 11.63 -7.34 4.01
N GLU A 314 12.73 -7.39 3.28
CA GLU A 314 13.22 -6.26 2.48
C GLU A 314 12.70 -6.27 1.03
N TRP A 315 12.66 -5.06 0.45
CA TRP A 315 12.26 -4.80 -0.94
C TRP A 315 13.38 -4.17 -1.79
N ASN A 316 14.49 -3.79 -1.14
CA ASN A 316 15.58 -3.07 -1.77
C ASN A 316 16.90 -3.74 -1.37
N PHE A 317 17.68 -4.15 -2.37
CA PHE A 317 18.94 -4.85 -2.18
C PHE A 317 20.05 -4.10 -2.92
N ILE A 318 21.22 -4.01 -2.29
CA ILE A 318 22.42 -3.39 -2.85
C ILE A 318 23.53 -4.43 -2.86
N GLN A 319 23.83 -5.00 -4.01
CA GLN A 319 24.91 -5.97 -4.18
C GLN A 319 26.21 -5.22 -4.46
N VAL A 320 27.21 -5.38 -3.60
CA VAL A 320 28.55 -4.79 -3.82
C VAL A 320 29.49 -5.86 -4.37
N SER A 321 30.07 -5.61 -5.53
CA SER A 321 31.09 -6.47 -6.14
C SER A 321 32.40 -5.69 -6.32
N VAL A 322 33.54 -6.31 -6.01
CA VAL A 322 34.87 -5.66 -6.05
C VAL A 322 35.72 -6.32 -7.13
N ASN A 323 36.22 -5.52 -8.08
CA ASN A 323 37.09 -5.96 -9.20
C ASN A 323 36.53 -7.10 -10.09
N SER A 324 35.31 -7.56 -9.83
CA SER A 324 34.64 -8.63 -10.55
C SER A 324 33.46 -8.05 -11.29
N SER A 325 33.50 -8.21 -12.60
CA SER A 325 32.39 -7.93 -13.52
C SER A 325 31.29 -9.00 -13.48
N CYS A 326 31.40 -9.97 -12.58
CA CYS A 326 30.57 -11.16 -12.63
C CYS A 326 29.19 -10.92 -12.00
N PHE A 327 28.16 -10.78 -12.84
CA PHE A 327 26.76 -10.74 -12.43
C PHE A 327 26.23 -12.04 -11.78
N SER A 328 27.09 -13.02 -11.50
CA SER A 328 26.67 -14.31 -10.93
C SER A 328 26.00 -14.17 -9.56
N GLU A 329 26.43 -13.20 -8.75
CA GLU A 329 25.83 -12.92 -7.43
C GLU A 329 24.44 -12.32 -7.58
N VAL A 330 24.28 -11.33 -8.46
CA VAL A 330 22.99 -10.74 -8.82
C VAL A 330 22.06 -11.81 -9.39
N GLY A 331 22.56 -12.69 -10.27
CA GLY A 331 21.79 -13.79 -10.84
C GLY A 331 21.35 -14.83 -9.80
N LYS A 332 22.16 -15.12 -8.77
CA LYS A 332 21.75 -15.97 -7.65
C LYS A 332 20.63 -15.31 -6.84
N MET A 333 20.76 -14.02 -6.56
CA MET A 333 19.74 -13.26 -5.84
C MET A 333 18.42 -13.17 -6.62
N LEU A 334 18.49 -12.96 -7.94
CA LEU A 334 17.30 -12.97 -8.80
C LEU A 334 16.55 -14.30 -8.69
N ARG A 335 17.25 -15.43 -8.85
CA ARG A 335 16.63 -16.76 -8.69
C ARG A 335 15.99 -16.94 -7.32
N ALA A 336 16.66 -16.54 -6.25
CA ALA A 336 16.12 -16.65 -4.89
C ALA A 336 14.86 -15.79 -4.69
N LEU A 337 14.81 -14.59 -5.27
CA LEU A 337 13.65 -13.71 -5.20
C LEU A 337 12.47 -14.21 -6.05
N GLU A 338 12.75 -14.80 -7.20
CA GLU A 338 11.77 -15.45 -8.08
C GLU A 338 11.18 -16.70 -7.43
N GLU A 339 12.01 -17.57 -6.85
CA GLU A 339 11.58 -18.77 -6.12
C GLU A 339 10.70 -18.44 -4.90
N ALA A 340 10.97 -17.30 -4.24
CA ALA A 340 10.20 -16.82 -3.10
C ALA A 340 8.99 -15.95 -3.50
N ASP A 341 8.73 -15.77 -4.80
CA ASP A 341 7.64 -14.96 -5.37
C ASP A 341 7.54 -13.55 -4.74
N ARG A 342 8.71 -12.98 -4.41
CA ARG A 342 8.79 -11.75 -3.60
C ARG A 342 8.23 -10.56 -4.35
N ALA A 343 8.51 -10.48 -5.64
CA ALA A 343 8.13 -9.35 -6.48
C ALA A 343 6.66 -9.40 -6.96
N LEU A 344 5.86 -10.36 -6.48
CA LEU A 344 4.44 -10.49 -6.84
C LEU A 344 3.63 -9.24 -6.50
N LEU A 345 3.79 -8.76 -5.27
CA LEU A 345 2.94 -7.72 -4.69
C LEU A 345 3.49 -6.31 -4.90
N HIS A 346 4.81 -6.18 -4.96
CA HIS A 346 5.52 -4.92 -5.16
C HIS A 346 6.82 -5.16 -5.93
N PRO A 347 7.29 -4.18 -6.73
CA PRO A 347 8.55 -4.33 -7.44
C PRO A 347 9.73 -4.34 -6.46
N VAL A 348 10.60 -5.34 -6.58
CA VAL A 348 11.85 -5.42 -5.83
C VAL A 348 12.92 -4.62 -6.57
N VAL A 349 13.72 -3.84 -5.84
CA VAL A 349 14.85 -3.08 -6.39
C VAL A 349 16.15 -3.78 -6.05
N ILE A 350 16.99 -3.99 -7.05
CA ILE A 350 18.37 -4.46 -6.90
C ILE A 350 19.29 -3.42 -7.51
N ILE A 351 20.24 -2.92 -6.73
CA ILE A 351 21.30 -2.02 -7.20
C ILE A 351 22.61 -2.79 -7.13
N TRP A 352 23.22 -3.02 -8.28
CA TRP A 352 24.56 -3.57 -8.36
C TRP A 352 25.58 -2.43 -8.31
N VAL A 353 26.43 -2.42 -7.29
CA VAL A 353 27.51 -1.47 -7.12
C VAL A 353 28.83 -2.16 -7.44
N HIS A 354 29.45 -1.75 -8.55
CA HIS A 354 30.74 -2.26 -8.97
C HIS A 354 31.86 -1.34 -8.50
N LEU A 355 32.67 -1.83 -7.56
CA LEU A 355 33.84 -1.13 -7.04
C LEU A 355 35.11 -1.56 -7.80
N ASN A 356 35.67 -0.63 -8.57
CA ASN A 356 36.96 -0.77 -9.24
C ASN A 356 38.09 -0.27 -8.33
N VAL A 357 38.92 -1.20 -7.84
CA VAL A 357 40.12 -0.93 -7.05
C VAL A 357 41.33 -1.15 -7.95
N SER A 358 41.95 -0.08 -8.46
CA SER A 358 43.19 -0.18 -9.21
C SER A 358 44.38 -0.38 -8.26
N GLU A 359 45.06 -1.51 -8.39
CA GLU A 359 46.44 -1.65 -7.96
C GLU A 359 47.33 -1.08 -9.09
N ASP A 360 48.03 0.01 -8.78
CA ASP A 360 48.97 0.73 -9.64
C ASP A 360 48.42 1.65 -10.75
N GLY A 361 49.06 2.82 -10.87
CA GLY A 361 48.71 3.93 -11.75
C GLY A 361 48.98 3.70 -13.24
N SER A 362 48.73 2.50 -13.76
CA SER A 362 48.72 2.26 -15.20
C SER A 362 47.34 2.52 -15.77
N SER A 363 47.23 3.62 -16.51
CA SER A 363 46.11 3.90 -17.40
C SER A 363 46.02 2.86 -18.51
N ALA A 364 45.21 1.83 -18.29
CA ALA A 364 44.57 1.02 -19.33
C ALA A 364 43.49 0.15 -18.68
N SER A 365 42.34 0.73 -18.34
CA SER A 365 41.13 -0.09 -18.27
C SER A 365 40.89 -0.62 -19.68
N GLU A 366 40.98 -1.93 -19.90
CA GLU A 366 40.37 -2.51 -21.09
C GLU A 366 38.94 -1.96 -21.18
N PRO A 367 38.51 -1.50 -22.37
CA PRO A 367 37.17 -0.96 -22.51
C PRO A 367 36.19 -2.04 -22.03
N MET A 368 35.27 -1.62 -21.16
CA MET A 368 34.12 -2.36 -20.61
C MET A 368 33.16 -2.84 -21.72
N GLY A 369 33.68 -3.52 -22.73
CA GLY A 369 32.98 -3.95 -23.94
C GLY A 369 32.23 -5.24 -23.68
N GLY A 370 31.21 -5.21 -22.83
CA GLY A 370 30.36 -6.36 -22.57
C GLY A 370 29.47 -6.23 -21.34
N GLU A 371 29.95 -5.56 -20.29
CA GLU A 371 29.18 -5.37 -19.05
C GLU A 371 27.85 -4.64 -19.25
N PRO A 372 27.75 -3.52 -19.99
CA PRO A 372 26.48 -2.82 -20.16
C PRO A 372 25.45 -3.67 -20.92
N ALA A 373 25.89 -4.46 -21.90
CA ALA A 373 25.02 -5.34 -22.67
C ALA A 373 24.52 -6.51 -21.83
N ALA A 374 25.40 -7.17 -21.08
CA ALA A 374 25.05 -8.26 -20.17
C ALA A 374 24.11 -7.77 -19.04
N MET A 375 24.37 -6.58 -18.51
CA MET A 375 23.51 -5.96 -17.51
C MET A 375 22.10 -5.67 -18.08
N MET A 376 22.03 -5.10 -19.28
CA MET A 376 20.76 -4.81 -19.94
C MET A 376 19.95 -6.09 -20.20
N GLU A 377 20.60 -7.17 -20.63
CA GLU A 377 19.96 -8.47 -20.84
C GLU A 377 19.40 -9.04 -19.53
N LEU A 378 20.22 -9.10 -18.47
CA LEU A 378 19.81 -9.58 -17.15
C LEU A 378 18.65 -8.75 -16.57
N ALA A 379 18.75 -7.42 -16.68
CA ALA A 379 17.74 -6.51 -16.17
C ALA A 379 16.42 -6.59 -16.97
N THR A 380 16.49 -6.86 -18.28
CA THR A 380 15.30 -7.08 -19.11
C THR A 380 14.57 -8.36 -18.72
N GLY A 381 15.31 -9.46 -18.45
CA GLY A 381 14.75 -10.69 -17.92
C GLY A 381 14.08 -10.49 -16.56
N ALA A 382 14.82 -9.89 -15.62
CA ALA A 382 14.34 -9.62 -14.25
C ALA A 382 13.08 -8.73 -14.22
N LYS A 383 12.96 -7.77 -15.14
CA LYS A 383 11.81 -6.88 -15.25
C LYS A 383 10.51 -7.62 -15.54
N LEU A 384 10.55 -8.75 -16.25
CA LEU A 384 9.36 -9.60 -16.47
C LEU A 384 8.83 -10.19 -15.16
N GLY A 385 9.74 -10.49 -14.22
CA GLY A 385 9.43 -10.91 -12.85
C GLY A 385 9.16 -9.74 -11.89
N ASN A 386 8.95 -8.51 -12.38
CA ASN A 386 8.75 -7.31 -11.56
C ASN A 386 9.94 -6.95 -10.65
N ILE A 387 11.16 -7.35 -11.04
CA ILE A 387 12.41 -6.98 -10.35
C ILE A 387 13.14 -5.93 -11.18
N LEU A 388 13.51 -4.81 -10.54
CA LEU A 388 14.18 -3.69 -11.15
C LEU A 388 15.66 -3.71 -10.81
N VAL A 389 16.50 -3.94 -11.81
CA VAL A 389 17.96 -4.01 -11.64
C VAL A 389 18.61 -2.74 -12.18
N TYR A 390 19.41 -2.08 -11.34
CA TYR A 390 20.20 -0.88 -11.65
C TYR A 390 21.68 -1.11 -11.36
N GLY A 391 22.55 -0.29 -11.94
CA GLY A 391 23.99 -0.45 -11.86
C GLY A 391 24.65 0.86 -11.51
N ILE A 392 25.65 0.83 -10.64
CA ILE A 392 26.47 1.98 -10.27
C ILE A 392 27.94 1.55 -10.29
N GLN A 393 28.74 2.18 -11.15
CA GLN A 393 30.19 2.04 -11.15
C GLN A 393 30.82 3.08 -10.23
N LEU A 394 31.74 2.60 -9.39
CA LEU A 394 32.49 3.41 -8.44
C LEU A 394 33.99 3.09 -8.59
N HIS A 395 34.81 4.12 -8.74
CA HIS A 395 36.26 3.97 -8.74
C HIS A 395 36.83 4.31 -7.37
N HIS A 396 37.67 3.43 -6.83
CA HIS A 396 38.34 3.68 -5.56
C HIS A 396 39.36 4.82 -5.71
N SER A 397 39.29 5.81 -4.81
CA SER A 397 40.26 6.91 -4.73
C SER A 397 41.10 6.77 -3.47
N LYS A 398 42.41 6.97 -3.60
CA LYS A 398 43.33 7.04 -2.45
C LYS A 398 43.17 8.35 -1.66
N GLU A 399 42.54 9.37 -2.25
CA GLU A 399 42.27 10.63 -1.57
C GLU A 399 40.96 10.52 -0.77
N ALA A 400 41.06 10.58 0.56
CA ALA A 400 39.94 10.33 1.47
C ALA A 400 38.74 11.28 1.27
N THR A 401 39.00 12.53 0.91
CA THR A 401 37.98 13.55 0.60
C THR A 401 37.21 13.21 -0.68
N LEU A 402 37.91 12.81 -1.75
CA LEU A 402 37.28 12.38 -3.00
C LEU A 402 36.51 11.06 -2.79
N TRP A 403 37.10 10.11 -2.07
CA TRP A 403 36.43 8.85 -1.74
C TRP A 403 35.13 9.07 -0.98
N GLY A 404 35.15 9.91 0.06
CA GLY A 404 33.95 10.26 0.83
C GLY A 404 32.84 10.86 -0.04
N ARG A 405 33.19 11.77 -0.97
CA ARG A 405 32.22 12.36 -1.93
C ARG A 405 31.66 11.32 -2.89
N SER A 406 32.47 10.41 -3.41
CA SER A 406 32.00 9.36 -4.32
C SER A 406 31.06 8.39 -3.60
N VAL A 407 31.35 8.01 -2.36
CA VAL A 407 30.45 7.16 -1.54
C VAL A 407 29.13 7.88 -1.25
N GLU A 408 29.17 9.18 -0.89
CA GLU A 408 27.97 9.98 -0.68
C GLU A 408 27.11 10.03 -1.94
N LYS A 409 27.74 10.19 -3.11
CA LYS A 409 27.05 10.17 -4.40
C LYS A 409 26.42 8.80 -4.71
N VAL A 410 27.10 7.69 -4.43
CA VAL A 410 26.50 6.33 -4.54
C VAL A 410 25.29 6.20 -3.62
N ALA A 411 25.39 6.67 -2.38
CA ALA A 411 24.26 6.64 -1.44
C ALA A 411 23.08 7.46 -1.96
N GLN A 412 23.29 8.69 -2.41
CA GLN A 412 22.25 9.55 -2.98
C GLN A 412 21.59 8.93 -4.22
N MET A 413 22.39 8.38 -5.14
CA MET A 413 21.89 7.69 -6.33
C MET A 413 21.08 6.44 -5.95
N SER A 414 21.54 5.67 -4.98
CA SER A 414 20.85 4.47 -4.50
C SER A 414 19.50 4.82 -3.87
N CYS A 415 19.47 5.82 -2.99
CA CYS A 415 18.22 6.35 -2.41
C CYS A 415 17.25 6.84 -3.50
N ALA A 416 17.75 7.55 -4.52
CA ALA A 416 16.92 8.06 -5.61
C ALA A 416 16.30 6.93 -6.44
N LEU A 417 17.09 5.92 -6.80
CA LEU A 417 16.62 4.74 -7.55
C LEU A 417 15.57 3.94 -6.75
N ILE A 418 15.79 3.76 -5.45
CA ILE A 418 14.85 3.06 -4.55
C ILE A 418 13.52 3.82 -4.43
N ARG A 419 13.58 5.15 -4.25
CA ARG A 419 12.39 6.02 -4.11
C ARG A 419 11.59 6.11 -5.40
N ASP A 420 12.27 6.29 -6.54
CA ASP A 420 11.60 6.44 -7.83
C ASP A 420 11.03 5.11 -8.34
N ARG A 421 11.77 4.01 -8.13
CA ARG A 421 11.39 2.64 -8.54
C ARG A 421 10.99 2.60 -10.02
N SER A 422 11.69 3.37 -10.85
CA SER A 422 11.33 3.56 -12.25
C SER A 422 11.85 2.42 -13.13
N PRO A 423 10.97 1.73 -13.87
CA PRO A 423 11.37 0.68 -14.78
C PRO A 423 12.04 1.21 -16.06
N ALA A 424 12.14 2.54 -16.24
CA ALA A 424 12.78 3.16 -17.39
C ALA A 424 14.31 3.19 -17.28
N LEU A 425 14.85 3.17 -16.05
CA LEU A 425 16.29 3.17 -15.79
C LEU A 425 16.87 1.76 -15.57
N THR A 426 16.03 0.72 -15.65
CA THR A 426 16.44 -0.67 -15.48
C THR A 426 17.48 -1.05 -16.54
N GLY A 427 18.56 -1.71 -16.10
CA GLY A 427 19.70 -2.09 -16.95
C GLY A 427 20.72 -0.99 -17.21
N GLN A 428 20.49 0.24 -16.72
CA GLN A 428 21.44 1.34 -16.87
C GLN A 428 22.60 1.23 -15.87
N LEU A 429 23.80 1.54 -16.35
CA LEU A 429 25.03 1.58 -15.57
C LEU A 429 25.44 3.04 -15.34
N LEU A 430 25.18 3.54 -14.15
CA LEU A 430 25.47 4.91 -13.73
C LEU A 430 26.90 5.02 -13.19
N GLN A 431 27.46 6.24 -13.14
CA GLN A 431 28.83 6.47 -12.65
C GLN A 431 28.84 7.45 -11.48
N ALA A 432 29.43 7.03 -10.35
CA ALA A 432 29.55 7.81 -9.14
C ALA A 432 30.91 8.51 -9.01
#